data_AF-A0A3M7N7G0-F1
#
_entry.id   AF-A0A3M7N7G0-F1
#
_cell.length_a   1.000
_cell.length_b   1.000
_cell.length_c   1.000
_cell.angle_alpha   90.00
_cell.angle_beta   90.00
_cell.angle_gamma   90.00
#
_symmetry.space_group_name_H-M   'P 1'
#
loop_
_entity.id
_entity.type
_entity.pdbx_description
1 polymer ?
#
loop_
_entity_poly.entity_id
_entity_poly.type
_entity_poly.pdbx_seq_one_letter_code
_entity_poly.pdbx_strand_id
1 'polypeptide(L)'
;MWLPAALLLFAGCVHCSFYDNPELDPIPETGTPLEELKNKWDTDWSFSGVSTFAHLRHVKCLTTPYEQFDIGIIGAPFDTAVSYRPGARFGPRAIRHASARQTPYRSFNHRAGVNPYLSWPAVLDCGDIPITPFDNALALHQMSAAYLELNSRRALSYTNPPSHKHPKLVTLGGDHSVALPALRALYRTYQQPIALLHFDAHLDTWHPAAYPSVWSDHPGSQDDFTHGTMFWVASEEGLIRNTSSVHAGLRTRLGGADYADYANDDTQGFLRIEADDIDELKPSGIADLIVNKIGTEVPVYLSLDIDVLDPGLAPGTGTPEPGGWTTRELIQILRGIEDLNLVGADVVEVAPAYDGRGEETALAAAQAVYEIVTSMVKRGLKERGEHSKVVKTAPGREWLNSGLNGKGRKVFEEVKEGVNSEESVEEGVNSEETAGGEAVEEETVKETVDAEENEVGGETIGEETAEEETVKESVDTEESVDAEEKVDTEDNKVGETGSEETGAEDSDDEGAVSEKSEESVVSEKSEESEDDDEGSVASQQTADKTAGESGEDVADEEEAGKDGLQHGSHFCKLLPPRVLLLYVKFSIASFPIVTTAHPTLRGASVETHRWEA
;
A
#
# COMPACT_ATOMS: atom_id res chain seq x y z
N MET A 1 69.82 -51.14 37.17
CA MET A 1 69.92 -49.66 37.17
C MET A 1 68.80 -49.13 36.30
N TRP A 2 68.06 -48.14 36.81
CA TRP A 2 67.26 -47.15 36.05
C TRP A 2 66.07 -47.62 35.19
N LEU A 3 65.15 -46.67 34.98
CA LEU A 3 63.87 -46.74 34.26
C LEU A 3 64.06 -46.55 32.73
N PRO A 4 63.06 -46.90 31.90
CA PRO A 4 62.04 -45.90 31.55
C PRO A 4 60.59 -46.39 31.68
N ALA A 5 59.67 -45.47 31.98
CA ALA A 5 58.25 -45.60 31.72
C ALA A 5 57.84 -44.53 30.70
N ALA A 6 57.10 -44.90 29.67
CA ALA A 6 56.65 -43.98 28.60
C ALA A 6 55.20 -43.54 28.82
N LEU A 7 54.89 -42.30 28.44
CA LEU A 7 53.57 -41.70 28.66
C LEU A 7 52.50 -42.32 27.75
N LEU A 8 51.34 -42.66 28.33
CA LEU A 8 50.07 -42.70 27.61
C LEU A 8 49.34 -41.37 27.87
N LEU A 9 49.49 -40.43 26.94
CA LEU A 9 48.68 -39.23 26.91
C LEU A 9 47.27 -39.61 26.45
N PHE A 10 46.34 -39.73 27.40
CA PHE A 10 44.91 -39.69 27.09
C PHE A 10 44.55 -38.28 26.61
N ALA A 11 44.63 -38.07 25.30
CA ALA A 11 43.96 -36.96 24.65
C ALA A 11 42.45 -37.18 24.81
N GLY A 12 41.87 -36.56 25.84
CA GLY A 12 40.43 -36.53 26.04
C GLY A 12 39.79 -35.70 24.93
N CYS A 13 39.44 -36.35 23.81
CA CYS A 13 38.62 -35.75 22.77
C CYS A 13 37.22 -35.49 23.31
N VAL A 14 37.05 -34.33 23.96
CA VAL A 14 35.74 -33.76 24.27
C VAL A 14 35.00 -33.64 22.94
N HIS A 15 34.08 -34.58 22.70
CA HIS A 15 33.06 -34.41 21.68
C HIS A 15 32.11 -33.35 22.22
N CYS A 16 32.42 -32.08 21.95
CA CYS A 16 31.39 -31.05 21.96
C CYS A 16 30.40 -31.45 20.87
N SER A 17 29.29 -32.06 21.28
CA SER A 17 28.17 -32.26 20.38
C SER A 17 27.69 -30.88 19.94
N PHE A 18 27.44 -30.70 18.64
CA PHE A 18 26.70 -29.52 18.17
C PHE A 18 25.26 -29.50 18.73
N TYR A 19 24.84 -30.58 19.39
CA TYR A 19 23.56 -30.77 20.08
C TYR A 19 23.77 -31.29 21.51
N ASP A 20 24.59 -30.62 22.32
CA ASP A 20 24.48 -30.73 23.78
C ASP A 20 23.23 -29.94 24.23
N ASN A 21 22.06 -30.57 24.11
CA ASN A 21 20.80 -30.01 24.59
C ASN A 21 20.76 -30.16 26.12
N PRO A 22 20.78 -29.07 26.91
CA PRO A 22 20.92 -29.17 28.36
C PRO A 22 19.72 -29.86 29.00
N GLU A 23 19.97 -30.61 30.09
CA GLU A 23 18.89 -31.09 30.95
C GLU A 23 18.15 -29.89 31.54
N LEU A 24 16.81 -29.96 31.55
CA LEU A 24 15.97 -28.87 32.06
C LEU A 24 15.88 -28.95 33.58
N ASP A 25 16.34 -27.91 34.26
CA ASP A 25 16.15 -27.75 35.71
C ASP A 25 14.66 -27.82 36.08
N PRO A 26 14.30 -28.43 37.23
CA PRO A 26 12.92 -28.47 37.70
C PRO A 26 12.41 -27.06 38.03
N ILE A 27 11.29 -26.68 37.41
CA ILE A 27 10.64 -25.38 37.65
C ILE A 27 10.22 -25.29 39.12
N PRO A 28 10.55 -24.21 39.86
CA PRO A 28 10.12 -24.02 41.25
C PRO A 28 8.59 -24.01 41.41
N GLU A 29 8.08 -24.42 42.57
CA GLU A 29 6.64 -24.38 42.89
C GLU A 29 6.05 -22.96 42.83
N THR A 30 6.88 -21.93 43.02
CA THR A 30 6.52 -20.51 42.86
C THR A 30 6.44 -20.05 41.40
N GLY A 31 6.77 -20.92 40.45
CA GLY A 31 7.00 -20.58 39.05
C GLY A 31 8.36 -19.91 38.80
N THR A 32 8.70 -19.80 37.52
CA THR A 32 9.82 -18.99 37.01
C THR A 32 9.48 -17.49 37.10
N PRO A 33 10.43 -16.59 37.44
CA PRO A 33 10.18 -15.16 37.48
C PRO A 33 9.66 -14.60 36.14
N LEU A 34 8.70 -13.67 36.18
CA LEU A 34 8.06 -13.11 34.99
C LEU A 34 9.06 -12.53 33.97
N GLU A 35 10.12 -11.87 34.44
CA GLU A 35 11.15 -11.30 33.57
C GLU A 35 11.96 -12.38 32.84
N GLU A 36 12.22 -13.52 33.49
CA GLU A 36 12.89 -14.65 32.86
C GLU A 36 11.96 -15.38 31.88
N LEU A 37 10.66 -15.50 32.21
CA LEU A 37 9.66 -15.99 31.28
C LEU A 37 9.57 -15.09 30.04
N LYS A 38 9.60 -13.76 30.20
CA LYS A 38 9.61 -12.85 29.06
C LYS A 38 10.84 -13.01 28.17
N ASN A 39 12.03 -12.99 28.78
CA ASN A 39 13.29 -13.18 28.05
C ASN A 39 13.39 -14.56 27.34
N LYS A 40 12.57 -15.55 27.72
CA LYS A 40 12.46 -16.86 27.07
C LYS A 40 11.36 -16.96 26.00
N TRP A 41 10.23 -16.26 26.17
CA TRP A 41 8.98 -16.55 25.44
C TRP A 41 8.27 -15.32 24.83
N ASP A 42 8.66 -14.08 25.14
CA ASP A 42 8.03 -12.83 24.64
C ASP A 42 8.60 -12.38 23.27
N THR A 43 9.44 -13.20 22.65
CA THR A 43 10.07 -12.93 21.33
C THR A 43 9.48 -13.84 20.26
N ASP A 44 8.68 -13.27 19.37
CA ASP A 44 8.15 -13.96 18.20
C ASP A 44 9.14 -14.06 17.03
N TRP A 45 9.00 -15.12 16.25
CA TRP A 45 9.55 -15.21 14.91
C TRP A 45 8.58 -14.60 13.90
N SER A 46 9.08 -14.23 12.71
CA SER A 46 8.28 -13.72 11.57
C SER A 46 7.28 -14.72 10.95
N PHE A 47 6.90 -15.75 11.69
CA PHE A 47 5.90 -16.76 11.34
C PHE A 47 5.08 -17.22 12.58
N SER A 48 5.26 -16.58 13.73
CA SER A 48 4.52 -16.82 14.97
C SER A 48 3.85 -15.53 15.48
N GLY A 49 3.17 -15.60 16.62
CA GLY A 49 2.61 -14.43 17.28
C GLY A 49 1.24 -14.00 16.77
N VAL A 50 0.81 -12.82 17.22
CA VAL A 50 -0.38 -12.15 16.71
C VAL A 50 0.03 -11.35 15.47
N SER A 51 -0.68 -11.56 14.36
CA SER A 51 -0.40 -10.93 13.06
C SER A 51 -0.81 -9.44 13.01
N THR A 52 -0.22 -8.62 13.88
CA THR A 52 -0.28 -7.15 13.83
C THR A 52 0.70 -6.62 12.78
N PHE A 53 0.50 -5.38 12.30
CA PHE A 53 1.43 -4.79 11.36
C PHE A 53 2.84 -4.72 11.96
N ALA A 54 3.83 -5.28 11.26
CA ALA A 54 5.24 -5.35 11.66
C ALA A 54 5.49 -5.91 13.08
N HIS A 55 4.60 -6.74 13.64
CA HIS A 55 4.61 -7.16 15.05
C HIS A 55 4.61 -5.98 16.05
N LEU A 56 4.03 -4.83 15.68
CA LEU A 56 3.88 -3.68 16.57
C LEU A 56 2.87 -3.96 17.69
N ARG A 57 2.99 -3.20 18.79
CA ARG A 57 2.02 -3.19 19.90
C ARG A 57 0.64 -2.81 19.34
N HIS A 58 -0.30 -3.75 19.42
CA HIS A 58 -1.69 -3.49 19.07
C HIS A 58 -2.47 -2.89 20.24
N VAL A 59 -3.22 -1.82 19.97
CA VAL A 59 -4.17 -1.18 20.88
C VAL A 59 -5.41 -0.82 20.08
N LYS A 60 -6.62 -1.11 20.57
CA LYS A 60 -7.85 -0.71 19.86
C LYS A 60 -8.13 0.79 20.05
N CYS A 61 -7.39 1.63 19.33
CA CYS A 61 -7.27 3.08 19.56
C CYS A 61 -8.62 3.81 19.65
N LEU A 62 -9.60 3.44 18.81
CA LEU A 62 -10.96 4.00 18.81
C LEU A 62 -11.74 3.76 20.13
N THR A 63 -11.35 2.76 20.91
CA THR A 63 -11.94 2.45 22.24
C THR A 63 -10.99 2.76 23.40
N THR A 64 -9.86 3.42 23.14
CA THR A 64 -8.83 3.71 24.15
C THR A 64 -8.28 5.13 23.93
N PRO A 65 -9.05 6.18 24.26
CA PRO A 65 -8.68 7.58 23.99
C PRO A 65 -7.48 8.09 24.79
N TYR A 66 -7.13 7.40 25.90
CA TYR A 66 -6.01 7.75 26.76
C TYR A 66 -4.64 7.28 26.23
N GLU A 67 -4.61 6.28 25.35
CA GLU A 67 -3.37 5.82 24.71
C GLU A 67 -2.96 6.82 23.63
N GLN A 68 -1.96 7.64 23.93
CA GLN A 68 -1.36 8.58 22.99
C GLN A 68 -0.27 7.88 22.17
N PHE A 69 -0.26 8.16 20.87
CA PHE A 69 0.73 7.68 19.91
C PHE A 69 1.19 8.82 19.01
N ASP A 70 2.23 8.60 18.22
CA ASP A 70 2.73 9.56 17.23
C ASP A 70 2.37 9.16 15.81
N ILE A 71 2.38 7.85 15.51
CA ILE A 71 1.95 7.25 14.25
C ILE A 71 1.01 6.06 14.55
N GLY A 72 -0.15 6.01 13.91
CA GLY A 72 -1.12 4.92 14.05
C GLY A 72 -1.33 4.19 12.72
N ILE A 73 -1.04 2.88 12.70
CA ILE A 73 -1.40 2.01 11.58
C ILE A 73 -2.84 1.54 11.81
N ILE A 74 -3.77 1.80 10.89
CA ILE A 74 -5.21 1.51 11.07
C ILE A 74 -5.76 0.80 9.84
N GLY A 75 -6.57 -0.25 10.00
CA GLY A 75 -7.25 -0.88 8.87
C GLY A 75 -8.59 -0.24 8.54
N ALA A 76 -8.89 -0.07 7.25
CA ALA A 76 -10.20 0.36 6.74
C ALA A 76 -10.83 -0.71 5.83
N PRO A 77 -11.28 -1.87 6.38
CA PRO A 77 -11.75 -3.02 5.59
C PRO A 77 -13.12 -2.77 4.93
N PHE A 78 -13.09 -2.14 3.76
CA PHE A 78 -14.26 -1.74 2.96
C PHE A 78 -13.99 -2.04 1.47
N ASP A 79 -14.99 -2.44 0.69
CA ASP A 79 -14.87 -2.54 -0.78
C ASP A 79 -16.22 -2.47 -1.51
N THR A 80 -17.21 -1.74 -0.94
CA THR A 80 -18.56 -1.62 -1.53
C THR A 80 -18.74 -0.35 -2.36
N ALA A 81 -17.66 0.37 -2.68
CA ALA A 81 -17.62 1.46 -3.64
C ALA A 81 -16.86 1.09 -4.95
N VAL A 82 -16.35 -0.14 -5.08
CA VAL A 82 -15.66 -0.62 -6.28
C VAL A 82 -16.56 -0.73 -7.51
N SER A 83 -16.01 -0.43 -8.68
CA SER A 83 -16.69 -0.52 -9.98
C SER A 83 -16.56 -1.89 -10.69
N TYR A 84 -15.51 -2.67 -10.38
CA TYR A 84 -15.19 -3.91 -11.13
C TYR A 84 -15.04 -5.16 -10.26
N ARG A 85 -13.94 -5.33 -9.51
CA ARG A 85 -13.66 -6.56 -8.74
C ARG A 85 -13.57 -6.27 -7.23
N PRO A 86 -14.48 -6.78 -6.39
CA PRO A 86 -14.37 -6.67 -4.94
C PRO A 86 -13.33 -7.65 -4.38
N GLY A 87 -12.82 -7.35 -3.18
CA GLY A 87 -11.82 -8.14 -2.47
C GLY A 87 -10.95 -7.33 -1.51
N ALA A 88 -10.83 -6.02 -1.74
CA ALA A 88 -10.00 -5.10 -0.96
C ALA A 88 -10.41 -5.01 0.53
N ARG A 89 -11.65 -5.39 0.92
CA ARG A 89 -12.05 -5.51 2.34
C ARG A 89 -11.18 -6.48 3.15
N PHE A 90 -10.40 -7.34 2.51
CA PHE A 90 -9.45 -8.25 3.16
C PHE A 90 -7.99 -7.76 3.12
N GLY A 91 -7.69 -6.70 2.37
CA GLY A 91 -6.37 -6.05 2.27
C GLY A 91 -5.71 -5.74 3.63
N PRO A 92 -6.42 -5.15 4.62
CA PRO A 92 -5.83 -4.81 5.92
C PRO A 92 -5.34 -6.01 6.72
N ARG A 93 -5.79 -7.24 6.38
CA ARG A 93 -5.29 -8.49 6.97
C ARG A 93 -4.08 -9.01 6.21
N ALA A 94 -4.10 -8.97 4.88
CA ALA A 94 -3.00 -9.45 4.05
C ALA A 94 -1.74 -8.58 4.21
N ILE A 95 -1.89 -7.24 4.21
CA ILE A 95 -0.77 -6.31 4.40
C ILE A 95 -0.11 -6.54 5.77
N ARG A 96 -0.91 -6.79 6.82
CA ARG A 96 -0.38 -7.20 8.14
C ARG A 96 0.37 -8.53 8.08
N HIS A 97 -0.15 -9.55 7.41
CA HIS A 97 0.51 -10.85 7.31
C HIS A 97 1.86 -10.73 6.58
N ALA A 98 1.88 -10.09 5.41
CA ALA A 98 3.07 -9.83 4.60
C ALA A 98 4.14 -9.01 5.36
N SER A 99 3.71 -8.11 6.27
CA SER A 99 4.63 -7.31 7.10
C SER A 99 5.37 -8.09 8.19
N ALA A 100 5.07 -9.37 8.46
CA ALA A 100 5.65 -10.14 9.57
C ALA A 100 7.19 -10.23 9.55
N ARG A 101 7.83 -10.06 8.39
CA ARG A 101 9.30 -10.00 8.27
C ARG A 101 9.92 -8.67 8.74
N GLN A 102 9.12 -7.66 9.02
CA GLN A 102 9.50 -6.30 9.43
C GLN A 102 9.45 -6.08 10.95
N THR A 103 9.70 -7.10 11.78
CA THR A 103 9.68 -6.95 13.25
C THR A 103 10.54 -5.75 13.72
N PRO A 104 10.28 -5.13 14.90
CA PRO A 104 11.06 -3.98 15.33
C PRO A 104 12.56 -4.28 15.43
N TYR A 105 12.94 -5.53 15.73
CA TYR A 105 14.32 -6.02 15.69
C TYR A 105 14.92 -6.06 14.26
N ARG A 106 14.13 -6.37 13.23
CA ARG A 106 14.61 -6.61 11.85
C ARG A 106 14.42 -5.41 10.90
N SER A 107 13.94 -4.28 11.40
CA SER A 107 13.49 -3.12 10.59
C SER A 107 14.47 -1.95 10.46
N PHE A 108 15.79 -2.18 10.47
CA PHE A 108 16.73 -1.10 10.17
C PHE A 108 16.80 -0.81 8.65
N ASN A 109 16.32 0.36 8.23
CA ASN A 109 16.38 0.81 6.84
C ASN A 109 17.81 1.25 6.49
N HIS A 110 18.57 0.35 5.87
CA HIS A 110 19.98 0.51 5.53
C HIS A 110 20.27 1.63 4.51
N ARG A 111 19.25 2.21 3.85
CA ARG A 111 19.39 3.38 2.96
C ARG A 111 19.03 4.66 3.71
N ALA A 112 17.94 4.65 4.47
CA ALA A 112 17.46 5.82 5.22
C ALA A 112 18.30 6.11 6.48
N GLY A 113 19.03 5.11 7.00
CA GLY A 113 19.92 5.24 8.17
C GLY A 113 19.20 5.19 9.51
N VAL A 114 17.99 4.63 9.56
CA VAL A 114 17.12 4.61 10.74
C VAL A 114 16.28 3.32 10.78
N ASN A 115 15.89 2.88 11.97
CA ASN A 115 14.84 1.87 12.15
C ASN A 115 13.55 2.61 12.54
N PRO A 116 12.47 2.63 11.73
CA PRO A 116 11.29 3.44 12.02
C PRO A 116 10.61 3.01 13.33
N TYR A 117 10.57 1.71 13.63
CA TYR A 117 9.82 1.14 14.76
C TYR A 117 10.59 1.17 16.09
N LEU A 118 11.89 1.48 16.06
CA LEU A 118 12.73 1.71 17.25
C LEU A 118 13.31 3.15 17.30
N SER A 119 12.69 4.09 16.59
CA SER A 119 13.06 5.51 16.57
C SER A 119 12.34 6.29 17.68
N TRP A 120 12.24 7.61 17.52
CA TRP A 120 11.56 8.51 18.46
C TRP A 120 10.03 8.38 18.58
N PRO A 121 9.23 8.01 17.55
CA PRO A 121 7.78 8.07 17.64
C PRO A 121 7.20 6.79 18.23
N ALA A 122 6.14 6.91 19.03
CA ALA A 122 5.29 5.77 19.35
C ALA A 122 4.46 5.36 18.11
N VAL A 123 4.82 4.22 17.51
CA VAL A 123 4.08 3.59 16.40
C VAL A 123 3.25 2.44 16.95
N LEU A 124 1.92 2.46 16.73
CA LEU A 124 0.99 1.41 17.17
C LEU A 124 0.23 0.79 15.98
N ASP A 125 -0.18 -0.47 16.11
CA ASP A 125 -1.29 -1.02 15.33
C ASP A 125 -2.60 -0.68 16.06
N CYS A 126 -3.41 0.19 15.47
CA CYS A 126 -4.66 0.68 16.06
C CYS A 126 -5.86 -0.27 15.89
N GLY A 127 -5.66 -1.44 15.25
CA GLY A 127 -6.71 -2.35 14.85
C GLY A 127 -7.42 -1.87 13.57
N ASP A 128 -8.70 -2.16 13.45
CA ASP A 128 -9.51 -1.82 12.27
C ASP A 128 -10.70 -0.92 12.64
N ILE A 129 -11.09 -0.05 11.71
CA ILE A 129 -12.37 0.68 11.77
C ILE A 129 -13.51 -0.35 11.57
N PRO A 130 -14.54 -0.39 12.43
CA PRO A 130 -15.65 -1.34 12.32
C PRO A 130 -16.70 -0.86 11.29
N ILE A 131 -16.29 -0.82 10.01
CA ILE A 131 -17.09 -0.32 8.89
C ILE A 131 -18.22 -1.31 8.54
N THR A 132 -19.41 -0.81 8.25
CA THR A 132 -20.54 -1.62 7.76
C THR A 132 -20.33 -2.04 6.29
N PRO A 133 -20.55 -3.32 5.94
CA PRO A 133 -20.47 -3.79 4.55
C PRO A 133 -21.83 -3.77 3.83
N PHE A 134 -22.81 -3.00 4.33
CA PHE A 134 -24.22 -3.07 3.90
C PHE A 134 -24.81 -1.74 3.39
N ASP A 135 -24.19 -0.61 3.72
CA ASP A 135 -24.72 0.74 3.49
C ASP A 135 -23.55 1.71 3.33
N ASN A 136 -23.37 2.24 2.11
CA ASN A 136 -22.27 3.15 1.79
C ASN A 136 -22.39 4.51 2.51
N ALA A 137 -23.61 5.00 2.79
CA ALA A 137 -23.82 6.25 3.51
C ALA A 137 -23.37 6.11 4.97
N LEU A 138 -23.79 5.02 5.62
CA LEU A 138 -23.40 4.70 6.99
C LEU A 138 -21.91 4.35 7.09
N ALA A 139 -21.35 3.63 6.13
CA ALA A 139 -19.91 3.32 6.08
C ALA A 139 -19.06 4.60 5.97
N LEU A 140 -19.41 5.51 5.06
CA LEU A 140 -18.75 6.80 4.89
C LEU A 140 -18.85 7.68 6.15
N HIS A 141 -19.99 7.64 6.85
CA HIS A 141 -20.16 8.30 8.15
C HIS A 141 -19.27 7.68 9.24
N GLN A 142 -19.25 6.34 9.37
CA GLN A 142 -18.41 5.61 10.33
C GLN A 142 -16.92 5.89 10.13
N MET A 143 -16.44 5.87 8.88
CA MET A 143 -15.06 6.20 8.54
C MET A 143 -14.74 7.66 8.87
N SER A 144 -15.61 8.61 8.48
CA SER A 144 -15.42 10.04 8.76
C SER A 144 -15.31 10.31 10.26
N ALA A 145 -16.17 9.68 11.08
CA ALA A 145 -16.14 9.80 12.53
C ALA A 145 -14.89 9.17 13.15
N ALA A 146 -14.49 7.97 12.70
CA ALA A 146 -13.32 7.26 13.20
C ALA A 146 -12.01 8.01 12.90
N TYR A 147 -11.83 8.52 11.68
CA TYR A 147 -10.65 9.33 11.34
C TYR A 147 -10.63 10.66 12.12
N LEU A 148 -11.78 11.32 12.31
CA LEU A 148 -11.84 12.57 13.06
C LEU A 148 -11.48 12.36 14.55
N GLU A 149 -11.98 11.29 15.17
CA GLU A 149 -11.68 10.88 16.54
C GLU A 149 -10.18 10.57 16.75
N LEU A 150 -9.51 9.97 15.76
CA LEU A 150 -8.08 9.67 15.86
C LEU A 150 -7.21 10.90 15.55
N ASN A 151 -7.47 11.61 14.45
CA ASN A 151 -6.67 12.76 14.00
C ASN A 151 -6.77 13.96 14.97
N SER A 152 -7.94 14.19 15.59
CA SER A 152 -8.13 15.32 16.51
C SER A 152 -7.38 15.17 17.84
N ARG A 153 -6.84 13.98 18.14
CA ARG A 153 -6.00 13.74 19.33
C ARG A 153 -4.71 14.54 19.25
N ARG A 154 -4.04 14.65 20.40
CA ARG A 154 -2.70 15.20 20.53
C ARG A 154 -1.68 14.07 20.42
N ALA A 155 -0.65 14.25 19.58
CA ALA A 155 0.43 13.27 19.48
C ALA A 155 1.23 13.15 20.78
N LEU A 156 1.76 11.96 21.06
CA LEU A 156 2.51 11.67 22.30
C LEU A 156 3.72 12.60 22.47
N SER A 157 4.48 12.77 21.39
CA SER A 157 5.74 13.53 21.34
C SER A 157 5.55 15.03 21.06
N TYR A 158 4.33 15.56 21.15
CA TYR A 158 4.03 16.96 20.78
C TYR A 158 4.92 18.01 21.46
N THR A 159 5.39 17.78 22.69
CA THR A 159 6.05 18.82 23.50
C THR A 159 7.54 18.61 23.81
N ASN A 160 8.12 17.40 23.63
CA ASN A 160 9.48 17.14 24.16
C ASN A 160 10.29 16.07 23.40
N PRO A 161 11.27 16.48 22.57
CA PRO A 161 11.21 17.70 21.76
C PRO A 161 10.00 17.65 20.81
N PRO A 162 9.43 18.80 20.43
CA PRO A 162 8.25 18.85 19.57
C PRO A 162 8.52 18.28 18.18
N SER A 163 7.51 17.63 17.60
CA SER A 163 7.46 17.22 16.19
C SER A 163 6.15 17.71 15.57
N HIS A 164 5.08 16.95 15.71
CA HIS A 164 3.76 17.23 15.15
C HIS A 164 2.68 17.32 16.24
N LYS A 165 1.63 18.11 15.98
CA LYS A 165 0.53 18.36 16.93
C LYS A 165 -0.46 17.20 17.03
N HIS A 166 -0.79 16.63 15.87
CA HIS A 166 -1.80 15.60 15.67
C HIS A 166 -1.14 14.31 15.21
N PRO A 167 -1.55 13.13 15.70
CA PRO A 167 -0.92 11.87 15.31
C PRO A 167 -1.12 11.62 13.81
N LYS A 168 -0.13 11.03 13.16
CA LYS A 168 -0.18 10.70 11.74
C LYS A 168 -0.77 9.31 11.57
N LEU A 169 -1.82 9.16 10.76
CA LEU A 169 -2.34 7.83 10.42
C LEU A 169 -1.71 7.31 9.13
N VAL A 170 -1.47 6.01 9.10
CA VAL A 170 -1.21 5.27 7.85
C VAL A 170 -2.26 4.18 7.75
N THR A 171 -3.22 4.36 6.85
CA THR A 171 -4.31 3.41 6.65
C THR A 171 -3.83 2.22 5.82
N LEU A 172 -4.09 1.01 6.31
CA LEU A 172 -4.12 -0.20 5.50
C LEU A 172 -5.53 -0.24 4.87
N GLY A 173 -5.59 -0.02 3.57
CA GLY A 173 -6.81 0.35 2.87
C GLY A 173 -7.78 -0.79 2.61
N GLY A 174 -8.99 -0.36 2.25
CA GLY A 174 -9.95 -1.15 1.49
C GLY A 174 -9.88 -0.73 0.03
N ASP A 175 -11.04 -0.52 -0.60
CA ASP A 175 -11.12 0.23 -1.85
C ASP A 175 -10.65 1.69 -1.69
N HIS A 176 -10.35 2.38 -2.79
CA HIS A 176 -9.76 3.72 -2.75
C HIS A 176 -10.70 4.79 -2.13
N SER A 177 -12.01 4.51 -2.04
CA SER A 177 -12.99 5.45 -1.47
C SER A 177 -12.73 5.82 0.00
N VAL A 178 -11.91 5.03 0.72
CA VAL A 178 -11.49 5.29 2.11
C VAL A 178 -10.69 6.59 2.28
N ALA A 179 -10.16 7.17 1.20
CA ALA A 179 -9.40 8.42 1.22
C ALA A 179 -10.27 9.67 1.49
N LEU A 180 -11.49 9.74 0.93
CA LEU A 180 -12.42 10.86 1.15
C LEU A 180 -12.74 11.11 2.64
N PRO A 181 -13.16 10.12 3.45
CA PRO A 181 -13.38 10.34 4.88
C PRO A 181 -12.11 10.70 5.66
N ALA A 182 -10.93 10.26 5.20
CA ALA A 182 -9.64 10.66 5.78
C ALA A 182 -9.33 12.14 5.49
N LEU A 183 -9.53 12.59 4.24
CA LEU A 183 -9.39 13.99 3.84
C LEU A 183 -10.39 14.91 4.58
N ARG A 184 -11.67 14.49 4.72
CA ARG A 184 -12.68 15.20 5.52
C ARG A 184 -12.22 15.40 6.97
N ALA A 185 -11.65 14.35 7.58
CA ALA A 185 -11.11 14.45 8.94
C ALA A 185 -9.89 15.37 9.03
N LEU A 186 -8.91 15.21 8.12
CA LEU A 186 -7.71 16.05 8.06
C LEU A 186 -8.05 17.54 7.88
N TYR A 187 -8.98 17.87 6.99
CA TYR A 187 -9.45 19.24 6.79
C TYR A 187 -10.01 19.86 8.08
N ARG A 188 -10.81 19.10 8.86
CA ARG A 188 -11.33 19.55 10.17
C ARG A 188 -10.24 19.71 11.23
N THR A 189 -9.24 18.83 11.24
CA THR A 189 -8.11 18.85 12.19
C THR A 189 -7.11 19.98 11.89
N TYR A 190 -6.77 20.21 10.62
CA TYR A 190 -5.76 21.18 10.17
C TYR A 190 -6.32 22.54 9.73
N GLN A 191 -7.65 22.65 9.58
CA GLN A 191 -8.40 23.87 9.25
C GLN A 191 -7.97 24.54 7.93
N GLN A 192 -7.53 23.72 6.97
CA GLN A 192 -7.09 24.15 5.63
C GLN A 192 -7.17 22.97 4.63
N PRO A 193 -7.27 23.23 3.32
CA PRO A 193 -7.14 22.19 2.29
C PRO A 193 -5.78 21.49 2.33
N ILE A 194 -5.78 20.19 2.07
CA ILE A 194 -4.62 19.30 2.13
C ILE A 194 -4.06 19.08 0.72
N ALA A 195 -2.74 19.08 0.56
CA ALA A 195 -2.12 18.69 -0.71
C ALA A 195 -2.23 17.16 -0.88
N LEU A 196 -2.78 16.69 -2.00
CA LEU A 196 -2.87 15.26 -2.30
C LEU A 196 -1.70 14.82 -3.18
N LEU A 197 -0.94 13.84 -2.72
CA LEU A 197 -0.02 13.06 -3.55
C LEU A 197 -0.67 11.70 -3.78
N HIS A 198 -1.04 11.44 -5.03
CA HIS A 198 -1.78 10.27 -5.47
C HIS A 198 -0.90 9.38 -6.35
N PHE A 199 -0.70 8.13 -5.95
CA PHE A 199 0.01 7.10 -6.71
C PHE A 199 -0.99 6.05 -7.18
N ASP A 200 -1.28 6.00 -8.47
CA ASP A 200 -2.38 5.20 -9.04
C ASP A 200 -2.19 5.07 -10.58
N ALA A 201 -2.78 4.05 -11.20
CA ALA A 201 -2.99 3.99 -12.65
C ALA A 201 -4.13 4.93 -13.12
N HIS A 202 -5.08 5.24 -12.22
CA HIS A 202 -6.31 5.99 -12.46
C HIS A 202 -6.24 7.44 -11.95
N LEU A 203 -7.19 8.25 -12.42
CA LEU A 203 -7.32 9.66 -12.03
C LEU A 203 -8.04 9.81 -10.68
N ASP A 204 -9.09 9.02 -10.47
CA ASP A 204 -10.04 9.01 -9.35
C ASP A 204 -10.65 10.39 -8.94
N THR A 205 -10.45 11.36 -9.83
CA THR A 205 -11.06 12.67 -9.95
C THR A 205 -12.22 12.68 -10.95
N TRP A 206 -12.79 11.51 -11.27
CA TRP A 206 -13.88 11.37 -12.23
C TRP A 206 -15.15 12.12 -11.75
N HIS A 207 -15.67 13.02 -12.58
CA HIS A 207 -17.00 13.59 -12.37
C HIS A 207 -18.06 12.46 -12.42
N PRO A 208 -19.03 12.37 -11.48
CA PRO A 208 -19.93 11.21 -11.37
C PRO A 208 -20.62 10.77 -12.67
N ALA A 209 -21.03 11.72 -13.52
CA ALA A 209 -21.65 11.43 -14.82
C ALA A 209 -20.72 10.76 -15.87
N ALA A 210 -19.44 10.54 -15.57
CA ALA A 210 -18.57 9.66 -16.35
C ALA A 210 -18.95 8.19 -16.18
N TYR A 211 -19.52 7.81 -15.03
CA TYR A 211 -20.11 6.50 -14.81
C TYR A 211 -21.54 6.47 -15.39
N PRO A 212 -21.91 5.45 -16.19
CA PRO A 212 -23.18 5.44 -16.91
C PRO A 212 -24.37 5.09 -16.01
N SER A 213 -24.96 6.12 -15.37
CA SER A 213 -26.25 6.03 -14.69
C SER A 213 -27.41 6.49 -15.60
N VAL A 214 -28.56 5.83 -15.47
CA VAL A 214 -29.85 6.28 -16.03
C VAL A 214 -30.88 6.53 -14.92
N TRP A 215 -30.44 6.50 -13.66
CA TRP A 215 -31.27 6.57 -12.46
C TRP A 215 -30.94 7.79 -11.59
N SER A 216 -29.70 8.28 -11.67
CA SER A 216 -29.33 9.64 -11.26
C SER A 216 -28.83 10.42 -12.49
N ASP A 217 -29.25 11.67 -12.62
CA ASP A 217 -28.88 12.60 -13.70
C ASP A 217 -28.22 13.89 -13.19
N HIS A 218 -27.92 13.97 -11.88
CA HIS A 218 -27.35 15.14 -11.22
C HIS A 218 -26.42 14.74 -10.06
N PRO A 219 -25.25 15.36 -9.90
CA PRO A 219 -24.39 15.12 -8.75
C PRO A 219 -25.03 15.49 -7.40
N GLY A 220 -24.57 14.83 -6.34
CA GLY A 220 -25.10 14.91 -4.98
C GLY A 220 -25.87 13.65 -4.53
N SER A 221 -25.90 12.60 -5.35
CA SER A 221 -26.54 11.32 -5.05
C SER A 221 -25.59 10.34 -4.32
N GLN A 222 -26.13 9.25 -3.77
CA GLN A 222 -25.33 8.29 -2.99
C GLN A 222 -24.50 7.33 -3.87
N ASP A 223 -24.89 7.16 -5.14
CA ASP A 223 -24.11 6.48 -6.18
C ASP A 223 -22.89 7.30 -6.64
N ASP A 224 -22.80 8.60 -6.31
CA ASP A 224 -21.59 9.42 -6.51
C ASP A 224 -20.42 9.00 -5.59
N PHE A 225 -20.65 8.14 -4.59
CA PHE A 225 -19.59 7.62 -3.74
C PHE A 225 -19.12 6.25 -4.26
N THR A 226 -18.23 6.31 -5.25
CA THR A 226 -17.47 5.18 -5.80
C THR A 226 -16.00 5.31 -5.40
N HIS A 227 -15.19 4.28 -5.65
CA HIS A 227 -13.74 4.40 -5.51
C HIS A 227 -13.14 5.42 -6.49
N GLY A 228 -13.66 5.56 -7.72
CA GLY A 228 -13.14 6.48 -8.73
C GLY A 228 -13.67 7.91 -8.73
N THR A 229 -14.62 8.25 -7.85
CA THR A 229 -15.23 9.60 -7.80
C THR A 229 -14.87 10.36 -6.52
N MET A 230 -14.13 9.74 -5.60
CA MET A 230 -13.96 10.24 -4.24
C MET A 230 -13.08 11.51 -4.16
N PHE A 231 -12.14 11.71 -5.09
CA PHE A 231 -11.31 12.92 -5.16
C PHE A 231 -12.02 14.06 -5.90
N TRP A 232 -12.93 13.75 -6.83
CA TRP A 232 -13.86 14.74 -7.37
C TRP A 232 -14.75 15.31 -6.26
N VAL A 233 -15.38 14.44 -5.47
CA VAL A 233 -16.18 14.85 -4.29
C VAL A 233 -15.32 15.62 -3.27
N ALA A 234 -14.07 15.22 -3.04
CA ALA A 234 -13.16 15.94 -2.15
C ALA A 234 -12.68 17.30 -2.70
N SER A 235 -12.65 17.48 -4.02
CA SER A 235 -12.39 18.76 -4.67
C SER A 235 -13.59 19.71 -4.52
N GLU A 236 -14.80 19.25 -4.80
CA GLU A 236 -16.05 20.03 -4.63
C GLU A 236 -16.31 20.40 -3.15
N GLU A 237 -15.95 19.54 -2.19
CA GLU A 237 -15.97 19.87 -0.75
C GLU A 237 -14.83 20.82 -0.32
N GLY A 238 -13.91 21.19 -1.21
CA GLY A 238 -12.77 22.07 -0.93
C GLY A 238 -11.71 21.47 0.01
N LEU A 239 -11.67 20.14 0.12
CA LEU A 239 -10.74 19.41 1.00
C LEU A 239 -9.32 19.36 0.40
N ILE A 240 -9.23 19.30 -0.92
CA ILE A 240 -7.97 19.16 -1.68
C ILE A 240 -7.43 20.53 -2.10
N ARG A 241 -6.12 20.70 -1.98
CA ARG A 241 -5.40 21.92 -2.35
C ARG A 241 -5.07 21.91 -3.85
N ASN A 242 -6.02 22.40 -4.65
CA ASN A 242 -6.00 22.50 -6.12
C ASN A 242 -4.63 22.85 -6.72
N THR A 243 -3.92 23.87 -6.21
CA THR A 243 -2.64 24.32 -6.82
C THR A 243 -1.46 23.35 -6.65
N SER A 244 -1.48 22.42 -5.69
CA SER A 244 -0.30 21.65 -5.28
C SER A 244 -0.60 20.18 -4.99
N SER A 245 -1.44 19.56 -5.82
CA SER A 245 -1.69 18.11 -5.79
C SER A 245 -1.14 17.43 -7.04
N VAL A 246 -0.84 16.13 -6.97
CA VAL A 246 -0.13 15.36 -8.02
C VAL A 246 -0.74 13.97 -8.15
N HIS A 247 -0.99 13.54 -9.39
CA HIS A 247 -1.22 12.14 -9.79
C HIS A 247 0.07 11.57 -10.37
N ALA A 248 0.43 10.33 -10.04
CA ALA A 248 1.74 9.76 -10.37
C ALA A 248 1.67 8.26 -10.69
N GLY A 249 1.87 7.90 -11.97
CA GLY A 249 1.81 6.53 -12.48
C GLY A 249 0.62 6.26 -13.42
N LEU A 250 -0.05 7.34 -13.86
CA LEU A 250 -1.28 7.29 -14.66
C LEU A 250 -1.09 6.54 -15.98
N ARG A 251 -2.06 5.68 -16.31
CA ARG A 251 -2.14 4.95 -17.59
C ARG A 251 -3.51 4.35 -17.91
N THR A 252 -4.53 4.64 -17.10
CA THR A 252 -5.89 4.16 -17.35
C THR A 252 -6.48 4.70 -18.65
N ARG A 253 -7.54 4.07 -19.15
CA ARG A 253 -8.18 4.45 -20.40
C ARG A 253 -9.19 5.57 -20.19
N LEU A 254 -9.00 6.66 -20.90
CA LEU A 254 -9.97 7.73 -20.98
C LEU A 254 -11.23 7.30 -21.75
N GLY A 255 -12.34 7.97 -21.46
CA GLY A 255 -13.60 7.85 -22.18
C GLY A 255 -13.61 8.64 -23.50
N GLY A 256 -14.73 8.56 -24.20
CA GLY A 256 -14.98 9.37 -25.40
C GLY A 256 -14.02 9.08 -26.57
N ALA A 257 -13.52 10.16 -27.17
CA ALA A 257 -12.61 10.13 -28.34
C ALA A 257 -11.66 11.34 -28.38
N ASP A 258 -11.51 12.03 -27.24
CA ASP A 258 -10.70 13.23 -27.05
C ASP A 258 -10.18 13.28 -25.59
N TYR A 259 -9.72 14.44 -25.14
CA TYR A 259 -9.16 14.64 -23.79
C TYR A 259 -10.14 15.31 -22.80
N ALA A 260 -11.45 15.13 -22.97
CA ALA A 260 -12.45 15.73 -22.08
C ALA A 260 -12.23 15.39 -20.59
N ASP A 261 -11.74 14.19 -20.30
CA ASP A 261 -11.50 13.73 -18.93
C ASP A 261 -10.29 14.42 -18.28
N TYR A 262 -9.18 14.56 -19.01
CA TYR A 262 -8.05 15.39 -18.58
C TYR A 262 -8.45 16.87 -18.42
N ALA A 263 -9.33 17.38 -19.29
CA ALA A 263 -9.88 18.74 -19.13
C ALA A 263 -10.82 18.87 -17.92
N ASN A 264 -11.36 17.77 -17.38
CA ASN A 264 -12.11 17.74 -16.13
C ASN A 264 -11.16 17.71 -14.91
N ASP A 265 -10.13 16.86 -14.94
CA ASP A 265 -9.07 16.79 -13.92
C ASP A 265 -8.28 18.12 -13.81
N ASP A 266 -8.04 18.81 -14.93
CA ASP A 266 -7.41 20.14 -14.96
C ASP A 266 -8.19 21.20 -14.16
N THR A 267 -9.52 21.07 -14.01
CA THR A 267 -10.30 21.98 -13.15
C THR A 267 -9.97 21.81 -11.67
N GLN A 268 -9.51 20.61 -11.29
CA GLN A 268 -9.17 20.20 -9.92
C GLN A 268 -7.69 20.47 -9.62
N GLY A 269 -6.87 20.77 -10.64
CA GLY A 269 -5.55 21.41 -10.53
C GLY A 269 -4.34 20.48 -10.34
N PHE A 270 -4.56 19.17 -10.47
CA PHE A 270 -3.50 18.16 -10.36
C PHE A 270 -2.39 18.37 -11.40
N LEU A 271 -1.16 18.10 -11.00
CA LEU A 271 -0.12 17.74 -11.97
C LEU A 271 -0.31 16.25 -12.28
N ARG A 272 -0.55 15.91 -13.55
CA ARG A 272 -0.49 14.53 -14.03
C ARG A 272 0.96 14.16 -14.34
N ILE A 273 1.36 12.96 -13.92
CA ILE A 273 2.60 12.28 -14.29
C ILE A 273 2.21 10.87 -14.72
N GLU A 274 2.44 10.55 -15.99
CA GLU A 274 2.04 9.29 -16.60
C GLU A 274 3.05 8.17 -16.29
N ALA A 275 2.69 6.92 -16.56
CA ALA A 275 3.52 5.77 -16.21
C ALA A 275 4.84 5.74 -17.00
N ASP A 276 4.84 6.19 -18.25
CA ASP A 276 5.97 6.19 -19.18
C ASP A 276 6.88 7.42 -19.08
N ASP A 277 6.45 8.52 -18.43
CA ASP A 277 7.32 9.64 -18.02
C ASP A 277 8.60 9.16 -17.30
N ILE A 278 8.50 8.03 -16.59
CA ILE A 278 9.63 7.42 -15.87
C ILE A 278 10.75 6.96 -16.81
N ASP A 279 10.47 6.75 -18.10
CA ASP A 279 11.47 6.33 -19.06
C ASP A 279 12.35 7.47 -19.59
N GLU A 280 11.89 8.73 -19.48
CA GLU A 280 12.74 9.91 -19.66
C GLU A 280 13.30 10.39 -18.32
N LEU A 281 12.43 10.62 -17.32
CA LEU A 281 12.77 11.31 -16.07
C LEU A 281 13.49 10.44 -15.04
N LYS A 282 13.26 9.12 -15.08
CA LYS A 282 13.69 8.12 -14.07
C LYS A 282 13.10 8.39 -12.67
N PRO A 283 13.14 7.42 -11.72
CA PRO A 283 12.53 7.58 -10.40
C PRO A 283 12.96 8.82 -9.60
N SER A 284 14.15 9.37 -9.88
CA SER A 284 14.61 10.63 -9.29
C SER A 284 13.88 11.85 -9.88
N GLY A 285 13.75 11.95 -11.21
CA GLY A 285 13.07 13.09 -11.84
C GLY A 285 11.59 13.16 -11.49
N ILE A 286 10.93 11.99 -11.39
CA ILE A 286 9.55 11.88 -10.90
C ILE A 286 9.42 12.43 -9.46
N ALA A 287 10.33 12.03 -8.55
CA ALA A 287 10.34 12.53 -7.18
C ALA A 287 10.66 14.03 -7.10
N ASP A 288 11.60 14.52 -7.92
CA ASP A 288 11.93 15.95 -8.02
C ASP A 288 10.72 16.76 -8.51
N LEU A 289 9.97 16.30 -9.52
CA LEU A 289 8.72 16.95 -9.95
C LEU A 289 7.68 17.02 -8.83
N ILE A 290 7.44 15.90 -8.12
CA ILE A 290 6.51 15.83 -6.99
C ILE A 290 6.92 16.85 -5.90
N VAL A 291 8.19 16.87 -5.49
CA VAL A 291 8.67 17.78 -4.44
C VAL A 291 8.60 19.24 -4.89
N ASN A 292 8.84 19.55 -6.16
CA ASN A 292 8.76 20.91 -6.71
C ASN A 292 7.30 21.43 -6.84
N LYS A 293 6.34 20.58 -7.21
CA LYS A 293 4.90 20.94 -7.34
C LYS A 293 4.19 21.03 -5.99
N ILE A 294 4.56 20.20 -5.01
CA ILE A 294 3.94 20.17 -3.68
C ILE A 294 4.64 21.14 -2.70
N GLY A 295 5.97 21.11 -2.64
CA GLY A 295 6.76 21.80 -1.62
C GLY A 295 6.82 21.04 -0.28
N THR A 296 7.87 21.30 0.52
CA THR A 296 8.17 20.46 1.71
C THR A 296 7.36 20.80 2.96
N GLU A 297 6.67 21.94 3.00
CA GLU A 297 6.06 22.47 4.25
C GLU A 297 4.52 22.42 4.29
N VAL A 298 3.85 22.32 3.13
CA VAL A 298 2.38 22.15 3.08
C VAL A 298 1.98 20.80 3.68
N PRO A 299 0.82 20.67 4.34
CA PRO A 299 0.34 19.38 4.82
C PRO A 299 -0.02 18.48 3.62
N VAL A 300 0.61 17.31 3.54
CA VAL A 300 0.41 16.34 2.45
C VAL A 300 -0.33 15.11 2.95
N TYR A 301 -1.37 14.67 2.23
CA TYR A 301 -1.87 13.31 2.29
C TYR A 301 -1.25 12.51 1.15
N LEU A 302 -0.63 11.37 1.46
CA LEU A 302 -0.09 10.46 0.46
C LEU A 302 -1.03 9.27 0.33
N SER A 303 -1.76 9.22 -0.78
CA SER A 303 -2.65 8.11 -1.10
C SER A 303 -2.00 7.24 -2.17
N LEU A 304 -2.03 5.92 -1.98
CA LEU A 304 -1.27 4.97 -2.80
C LEU A 304 -2.13 3.75 -3.14
N ASP A 305 -2.65 3.73 -4.35
CA ASP A 305 -3.13 2.50 -4.95
C ASP A 305 -1.96 1.55 -5.19
N ILE A 306 -2.19 0.26 -4.97
CA ILE A 306 -1.19 -0.75 -5.27
C ILE A 306 -1.13 -1.07 -6.77
N ASP A 307 -2.18 -0.74 -7.54
CA ASP A 307 -2.28 -0.87 -9.00
C ASP A 307 -1.50 0.20 -9.77
N VAL A 308 -0.88 1.19 -9.10
CA VAL A 308 0.22 1.97 -9.68
C VAL A 308 1.37 1.07 -10.18
N LEU A 309 1.50 -0.13 -9.61
CA LEU A 309 2.45 -1.15 -10.02
C LEU A 309 1.92 -2.02 -11.17
N ASP A 310 2.81 -2.54 -12.00
CA ASP A 310 2.42 -3.46 -13.06
C ASP A 310 1.74 -4.74 -12.50
N PRO A 311 0.66 -5.26 -13.11
CA PRO A 311 -0.02 -6.47 -12.66
C PRO A 311 0.84 -7.75 -12.63
N GLY A 312 2.01 -7.77 -13.27
CA GLY A 312 3.03 -8.81 -13.11
C GLY A 312 3.78 -8.77 -11.76
N LEU A 313 3.57 -7.72 -10.96
CA LEU A 313 4.14 -7.51 -9.63
C LEU A 313 3.06 -7.20 -8.56
N ALA A 314 1.91 -6.65 -8.97
CA ALA A 314 0.73 -6.41 -8.13
C ALA A 314 -0.56 -7.02 -8.73
N PRO A 315 -0.65 -8.35 -8.92
CA PRO A 315 -1.84 -9.00 -9.49
C PRO A 315 -3.08 -8.90 -8.58
N GLY A 316 -2.88 -8.68 -7.28
CA GLY A 316 -3.88 -8.66 -6.22
C GLY A 316 -4.61 -7.32 -6.07
N THR A 317 -5.20 -6.81 -7.15
CA THR A 317 -5.96 -5.54 -7.16
C THR A 317 -7.28 -5.64 -7.94
N GLY A 318 -8.18 -4.69 -7.70
CA GLY A 318 -9.48 -4.59 -8.33
C GLY A 318 -9.42 -4.24 -9.82
N THR A 319 -8.56 -3.29 -10.20
CA THR A 319 -8.55 -2.57 -11.49
C THR A 319 -7.22 -2.65 -12.26
N PRO A 320 -6.57 -3.83 -12.39
CA PRO A 320 -5.20 -3.92 -12.90
C PRO A 320 -5.02 -3.48 -14.37
N GLU A 321 -4.41 -2.31 -14.59
CA GLU A 321 -3.99 -1.85 -15.92
C GLU A 321 -2.51 -2.23 -16.22
N PRO A 322 -2.19 -2.87 -17.36
CA PRO A 322 -0.82 -3.24 -17.72
C PRO A 322 0.11 -2.04 -17.98
N GLY A 323 1.42 -2.23 -17.87
CA GLY A 323 2.43 -1.19 -18.15
C GLY A 323 2.72 -0.29 -16.95
N GLY A 324 2.52 -0.79 -15.74
CA GLY A 324 2.76 -0.04 -14.50
C GLY A 324 4.23 0.01 -14.09
N TRP A 325 4.52 0.73 -13.01
CA TRP A 325 5.87 0.79 -12.46
C TRP A 325 6.29 -0.52 -11.79
N THR A 326 7.60 -0.79 -11.70
CA THR A 326 8.04 -1.86 -10.81
C THR A 326 8.04 -1.40 -9.37
N THR A 327 7.89 -2.34 -8.43
CA THR A 327 8.01 -2.08 -6.98
C THR A 327 9.33 -1.39 -6.64
N ARG A 328 10.39 -1.60 -7.45
CA ARG A 328 11.69 -0.95 -7.30
C ARG A 328 11.69 0.51 -7.74
N GLU A 329 10.93 0.89 -8.76
CA GLU A 329 10.74 2.30 -9.13
C GLU A 329 9.91 3.04 -8.08
N LEU A 330 8.74 2.52 -7.69
CA LEU A 330 7.89 3.10 -6.64
C LEU A 330 8.67 3.34 -5.33
N ILE A 331 9.40 2.32 -4.86
CA ILE A 331 10.27 2.45 -3.67
C ILE A 331 11.34 3.52 -3.84
N GLN A 332 11.85 3.78 -5.05
CA GLN A 332 12.82 4.86 -5.28
C GLN A 332 12.17 6.24 -5.28
N ILE A 333 10.95 6.38 -5.80
CA ILE A 333 10.17 7.62 -5.77
C ILE A 333 9.79 7.96 -4.32
N LEU A 334 9.22 7.00 -3.58
CA LEU A 334 8.87 7.13 -2.16
C LEU A 334 10.04 7.58 -1.27
N ARG A 335 11.28 7.29 -1.68
CA ARG A 335 12.51 7.69 -0.99
C ARG A 335 13.09 9.03 -1.47
N GLY A 336 12.68 9.54 -2.62
CA GLY A 336 13.01 10.90 -3.08
C GLY A 336 12.12 11.96 -2.43
N ILE A 337 10.85 11.62 -2.20
CA ILE A 337 9.85 12.50 -1.55
C ILE A 337 9.95 12.54 -0.01
N GLU A 338 11.01 11.97 0.59
CA GLU A 338 11.11 11.71 2.04
C GLU A 338 11.12 12.98 2.93
N ASP A 339 11.24 14.16 2.32
CA ASP A 339 11.29 15.47 3.00
C ASP A 339 9.93 16.22 3.00
N LEU A 340 8.89 15.65 2.37
CA LEU A 340 7.52 16.17 2.40
C LEU A 340 6.91 16.10 3.82
N ASN A 341 6.10 17.11 4.15
CA ASN A 341 5.31 17.14 5.40
C ASN A 341 4.04 16.27 5.28
N LEU A 342 4.24 14.95 5.22
CA LEU A 342 3.15 13.98 5.27
C LEU A 342 2.39 14.11 6.60
N VAL A 343 1.09 14.39 6.58
CA VAL A 343 0.21 14.45 7.77
C VAL A 343 -0.61 13.17 7.97
N GLY A 344 -0.79 12.40 6.90
CA GLY A 344 -1.34 11.05 6.91
C GLY A 344 -1.04 10.35 5.58
N ALA A 345 -1.34 9.06 5.49
CA ALA A 345 -1.26 8.30 4.27
C ALA A 345 -2.26 7.13 4.25
N ASP A 346 -2.45 6.52 3.08
CA ASP A 346 -3.05 5.20 2.93
C ASP A 346 -2.27 4.34 1.91
N VAL A 347 -2.56 3.04 1.91
CA VAL A 347 -2.15 2.07 0.87
C VAL A 347 -3.36 1.15 0.62
N VAL A 348 -3.97 1.24 -0.57
CA VAL A 348 -5.33 0.75 -0.88
C VAL A 348 -5.37 -0.35 -1.95
N GLU A 349 -6.58 -0.80 -2.30
CA GLU A 349 -6.96 -1.80 -3.33
C GLU A 349 -6.26 -3.17 -3.29
N VAL A 350 -5.47 -3.47 -2.25
CA VAL A 350 -4.91 -4.81 -2.01
C VAL A 350 -6.04 -5.82 -1.81
N ALA A 351 -6.37 -6.56 -2.87
CA ALA A 351 -7.45 -7.52 -2.98
C ALA A 351 -6.90 -8.97 -2.99
N PRO A 352 -6.78 -9.64 -1.81
CA PRO A 352 -6.01 -10.89 -1.67
C PRO A 352 -6.64 -12.11 -2.37
N ALA A 353 -7.85 -11.96 -2.92
CA ALA A 353 -8.50 -12.98 -3.75
C ALA A 353 -7.86 -13.11 -5.14
N TYR A 354 -7.12 -12.09 -5.59
CA TYR A 354 -6.39 -12.07 -6.87
C TYR A 354 -4.86 -12.08 -6.67
N ASP A 355 -4.38 -11.94 -5.43
CA ASP A 355 -2.94 -11.98 -5.12
C ASP A 355 -2.38 -13.40 -5.25
N GLY A 356 -1.08 -13.50 -5.54
CA GLY A 356 -0.42 -14.77 -5.80
C GLY A 356 -0.17 -15.62 -4.56
N ARG A 357 0.32 -16.85 -4.75
CA ARG A 357 0.80 -17.69 -3.65
C ARG A 357 2.09 -17.17 -2.99
N GLY A 358 2.74 -16.17 -3.58
CA GLY A 358 3.84 -15.45 -2.96
C GLY A 358 3.40 -14.24 -2.15
N GLU A 359 2.11 -13.91 -2.15
CA GLU A 359 1.54 -12.69 -1.54
C GLU A 359 2.23 -11.41 -2.08
N GLU A 360 2.54 -11.43 -3.37
CA GLU A 360 3.38 -10.45 -4.07
C GLU A 360 2.86 -9.01 -3.89
N THR A 361 1.54 -8.82 -3.98
CA THR A 361 0.87 -7.52 -3.86
C THR A 361 0.84 -7.05 -2.40
N ALA A 362 0.50 -7.94 -1.46
CA ALA A 362 0.52 -7.64 -0.04
C ALA A 362 1.94 -7.33 0.48
N LEU A 363 2.97 -7.99 -0.06
CA LEU A 363 4.39 -7.69 0.22
C LEU A 363 4.81 -6.33 -0.33
N ALA A 364 4.39 -5.97 -1.55
CA ALA A 364 4.65 -4.66 -2.12
C ALA A 364 4.00 -3.54 -1.29
N ALA A 365 2.73 -3.71 -0.89
CA ALA A 365 2.01 -2.79 -0.03
C ALA A 365 2.64 -2.66 1.37
N ALA A 366 3.01 -3.78 2.02
CA ALA A 366 3.71 -3.75 3.30
C ALA A 366 5.07 -3.04 3.21
N GLN A 367 5.77 -3.15 2.07
CA GLN A 367 7.02 -2.43 1.84
C GLN A 367 6.78 -0.92 1.56
N ALA A 368 5.69 -0.54 0.90
CA ALA A 368 5.30 0.86 0.72
C ALA A 368 5.03 1.55 2.08
N VAL A 369 4.20 0.93 2.94
CA VAL A 369 3.93 1.41 4.32
C VAL A 369 5.24 1.60 5.10
N TYR A 370 6.20 0.68 4.97
CA TYR A 370 7.50 0.78 5.64
C TYR A 370 8.34 1.99 5.19
N GLU A 371 8.39 2.31 3.89
CA GLU A 371 9.11 3.52 3.41
C GLU A 371 8.35 4.81 3.77
N ILE A 372 7.01 4.79 3.75
CA ILE A 372 6.16 5.93 4.18
C ILE A 372 6.39 6.25 5.67
N VAL A 373 6.32 5.25 6.55
CA VAL A 373 6.61 5.43 7.99
C VAL A 373 8.07 5.82 8.21
N THR A 374 9.01 5.29 7.42
CA THR A 374 10.43 5.73 7.46
C THR A 374 10.57 7.23 7.15
N SER A 375 9.85 7.72 6.15
CA SER A 375 9.85 9.14 5.76
C SER A 375 9.25 10.03 6.86
N MET A 376 8.09 9.65 7.42
CA MET A 376 7.49 10.34 8.57
C MET A 376 8.44 10.40 9.78
N VAL A 377 9.14 9.30 10.08
CA VAL A 377 10.14 9.22 11.15
C VAL A 377 11.32 10.16 10.88
N LYS A 378 11.83 10.23 9.64
CA LYS A 378 12.96 11.09 9.26
C LYS A 378 12.62 12.57 9.26
N ARG A 379 11.47 12.96 8.70
CA ARG A 379 10.95 14.34 8.76
C ARG A 379 10.82 14.80 10.22
N GLY A 380 10.29 13.94 11.10
CA GLY A 380 10.24 14.24 12.54
C GLY A 380 11.61 14.34 13.21
N LEU A 381 12.62 13.54 12.82
CA LEU A 381 14.00 13.71 13.31
C LEU A 381 14.61 15.05 12.87
N LYS A 382 14.26 15.56 11.68
CA LYS A 382 14.66 16.89 11.18
C LYS A 382 14.01 18.00 12.02
N GLU A 383 12.70 17.92 12.23
CA GLU A 383 11.88 18.87 13.00
C GLU A 383 12.30 18.96 14.48
N ARG A 384 12.57 17.81 15.11
CA ARG A 384 13.05 17.72 16.51
C ARG A 384 14.49 18.20 16.72
N GLY A 385 15.22 18.53 15.65
CA GLY A 385 16.66 18.82 15.68
C GLY A 385 17.55 17.59 15.92
N GLU A 386 16.97 16.38 15.86
CA GLU A 386 17.59 15.10 16.22
C GLU A 386 18.22 14.36 15.02
N HIS A 387 18.39 15.01 13.87
CA HIS A 387 18.97 14.43 12.63
C HIS A 387 20.34 13.76 12.86
N SER A 388 21.10 14.15 13.89
CA SER A 388 22.35 13.48 14.29
C SER A 388 22.17 12.00 14.68
N LYS A 389 20.95 11.54 15.01
CA LYS A 389 20.61 10.14 15.27
C LYS A 389 20.55 9.26 14.01
N VAL A 390 20.47 9.86 12.81
CA VAL A 390 20.49 9.11 11.55
C VAL A 390 21.89 8.56 11.31
N VAL A 391 22.01 7.25 11.07
CA VAL A 391 23.28 6.55 10.82
C VAL A 391 23.81 6.94 9.44
N LYS A 392 24.70 7.94 9.41
CA LYS A 392 25.17 8.59 8.17
C LYS A 392 26.09 7.74 7.28
N THR A 393 26.61 6.62 7.78
CA THR A 393 27.61 5.80 7.08
C THR A 393 27.26 4.32 7.15
N ALA A 394 26.89 3.74 6.01
CA ALA A 394 26.82 2.28 5.84
C ALA A 394 28.24 1.71 5.66
N PRO A 395 28.73 0.81 6.54
CA PRO A 395 30.07 0.22 6.40
C PRO A 395 30.23 -0.58 5.10
N GLY A 396 31.45 -0.60 4.55
CA GLY A 396 31.79 -1.36 3.34
C GLY A 396 31.25 -0.75 2.04
N ARG A 397 30.64 0.45 2.10
CA ARG A 397 30.11 1.19 0.95
C ARG A 397 30.88 2.47 0.66
N GLU A 398 32.11 2.59 1.18
CA GLU A 398 32.98 3.76 0.97
C GLU A 398 33.36 3.95 -0.50
N TRP A 399 33.24 2.88 -1.31
CA TRP A 399 33.50 2.93 -2.75
C TRP A 399 32.52 3.84 -3.51
N LEU A 400 31.25 3.93 -3.09
CA LEU A 400 30.25 4.85 -3.68
C LEU A 400 30.72 6.30 -3.53
N ASN A 401 31.15 6.68 -2.33
CA ASN A 401 31.64 8.02 -2.02
C ASN A 401 33.00 8.35 -2.68
N SER A 402 33.71 7.34 -3.20
CA SER A 402 34.96 7.52 -3.97
C SER A 402 34.74 7.61 -5.48
N GLY A 403 33.51 7.37 -5.96
CA GLY A 403 33.17 7.30 -7.39
C GLY A 403 33.86 6.16 -8.15
N LEU A 404 33.57 6.09 -9.45
CA LEU A 404 34.19 5.14 -10.40
C LEU A 404 35.67 5.46 -10.73
N ASN A 405 36.21 6.51 -10.10
CA ASN A 405 37.61 6.91 -10.21
C ASN A 405 38.44 6.55 -8.95
N GLY A 406 37.79 5.99 -7.91
CA GLY A 406 38.41 5.57 -6.66
C GLY A 406 38.35 4.06 -6.42
N LYS A 407 38.08 3.65 -5.17
CA LYS A 407 37.98 2.23 -4.77
C LYS A 407 36.94 1.45 -5.58
N GLY A 408 35.89 2.10 -6.06
CA GLY A 408 34.88 1.46 -6.92
C GLY A 408 35.48 0.86 -8.19
N ARG A 409 36.48 1.51 -8.78
CA ARG A 409 37.22 0.99 -9.94
C ARG A 409 38.01 -0.25 -9.58
N LYS A 410 38.74 -0.21 -8.46
CA LYS A 410 39.60 -1.31 -8.01
C LYS A 410 38.79 -2.57 -7.68
N VAL A 411 37.60 -2.44 -7.09
CA VAL A 411 36.69 -3.58 -6.88
C VAL A 411 36.18 -4.13 -8.23
N PHE A 412 35.87 -3.26 -9.20
CA PHE A 412 35.44 -3.69 -10.53
C PHE A 412 36.57 -4.39 -11.31
N GLU A 413 37.80 -3.95 -11.15
CA GLU A 413 39.01 -4.54 -11.72
C GLU A 413 39.37 -5.87 -11.02
N GLU A 414 39.33 -5.94 -9.68
CA GLU A 414 39.52 -7.17 -8.89
C GLU A 414 38.47 -8.26 -9.21
N VAL A 415 37.20 -7.88 -9.41
CA VAL A 415 36.15 -8.81 -9.87
C VAL A 415 36.42 -9.29 -11.30
N LYS A 416 36.92 -8.43 -12.18
CA LYS A 416 37.21 -8.77 -13.58
C LYS A 416 38.46 -9.64 -13.73
N GLU A 417 39.48 -9.44 -12.90
CA GLU A 417 40.63 -10.34 -12.79
C GLU A 417 40.21 -11.70 -12.19
N GLY A 418 39.32 -11.70 -11.19
CA GLY A 418 38.75 -12.93 -10.62
C GLY A 418 38.05 -13.80 -11.66
N VAL A 419 37.12 -13.24 -12.44
CA VAL A 419 36.40 -13.97 -13.50
C VAL A 419 37.36 -14.55 -14.55
N ASN A 420 38.39 -13.80 -14.95
CA ASN A 420 39.40 -14.28 -15.89
C ASN A 420 40.35 -15.34 -15.30
N SER A 421 40.33 -15.58 -13.99
CA SER A 421 41.22 -16.56 -13.33
C SER A 421 40.63 -17.97 -13.25
N GLU A 422 39.30 -18.12 -13.30
CA GLU A 422 38.61 -19.42 -13.22
C GLU A 422 38.53 -20.17 -14.56
N GLU A 423 38.74 -19.49 -15.70
CA GLU A 423 38.71 -20.10 -17.05
C GLU A 423 40.07 -20.74 -17.46
N SER A 424 40.88 -21.20 -16.49
CA SER A 424 42.27 -21.65 -16.75
C SER A 424 42.68 -22.99 -16.10
N VAL A 425 41.71 -23.84 -15.74
CA VAL A 425 41.94 -25.17 -15.17
C VAL A 425 41.06 -26.23 -15.87
N GLU A 426 41.68 -27.38 -16.18
CA GLU A 426 41.14 -28.49 -17.01
C GLU A 426 41.02 -28.13 -18.52
N GLU A 427 41.39 -28.97 -19.48
CA GLU A 427 41.87 -30.37 -19.45
C GLU A 427 43.27 -30.56 -20.06
N GLY A 428 43.89 -31.73 -19.84
CA GLY A 428 45.14 -32.12 -20.51
C GLY A 428 45.44 -33.62 -20.43
N VAL A 429 44.87 -34.42 -21.33
CA VAL A 429 45.17 -35.85 -21.51
C VAL A 429 45.25 -36.20 -23.00
N ASN A 430 46.17 -37.10 -23.37
CA ASN A 430 46.52 -37.40 -24.77
C ASN A 430 45.55 -38.35 -25.49
N SER A 431 45.47 -38.22 -26.82
CA SER A 431 45.50 -39.40 -27.72
C SER A 431 45.93 -39.07 -29.16
N GLU A 432 47.11 -39.60 -29.57
CA GLU A 432 47.46 -40.20 -30.87
C GLU A 432 47.31 -39.44 -32.22
N GLU A 433 47.96 -40.03 -33.23
CA GLU A 433 48.35 -39.44 -34.52
C GLU A 433 47.21 -39.27 -35.54
N THR A 434 47.32 -38.26 -36.41
CA THR A 434 47.39 -38.49 -37.87
C THR A 434 47.96 -37.27 -38.61
N ALA A 435 48.53 -37.48 -39.80
CA ALA A 435 49.22 -36.45 -40.57
C ALA A 435 48.43 -35.99 -41.81
N GLY A 436 48.50 -34.68 -42.09
CA GLY A 436 47.99 -34.01 -43.28
C GLY A 436 48.53 -32.57 -43.30
N GLY A 437 48.85 -32.02 -44.48
CA GLY A 437 49.50 -30.71 -44.61
C GLY A 437 48.88 -29.82 -45.68
N GLU A 438 49.64 -28.80 -46.10
CA GLU A 438 49.23 -27.67 -46.98
C GLU A 438 48.30 -26.68 -46.23
N ALA A 439 48.77 -25.48 -45.84
CA ALA A 439 49.02 -24.26 -46.65
C ALA A 439 47.70 -23.55 -47.03
N VAL A 440 47.55 -22.21 -46.98
CA VAL A 440 48.46 -21.14 -47.49
C VAL A 440 48.30 -19.80 -46.69
N GLU A 441 49.45 -19.15 -46.45
CA GLU A 441 49.79 -17.70 -46.26
C GLU A 441 49.00 -16.72 -45.34
N GLU A 442 49.76 -15.76 -44.79
CA GLU A 442 49.35 -14.56 -44.03
C GLU A 442 49.42 -13.29 -44.90
N GLU A 443 48.58 -12.29 -44.60
CA GLU A 443 48.89 -10.84 -44.52
C GLU A 443 47.60 -10.13 -44.04
N THR A 444 47.48 -9.33 -42.97
CA THR A 444 48.30 -8.27 -42.32
C THR A 444 48.48 -6.97 -43.13
N VAL A 445 48.69 -5.85 -42.39
CA VAL A 445 48.74 -4.41 -42.77
C VAL A 445 47.41 -3.68 -42.43
N LYS A 446 47.30 -2.95 -41.31
CA LYS A 446 47.85 -1.60 -40.94
C LYS A 446 47.21 -0.42 -41.71
N GLU A 447 47.16 0.84 -41.26
CA GLU A 447 47.26 1.54 -39.96
C GLU A 447 47.33 3.07 -40.27
N THR A 448 46.21 3.81 -40.15
CA THR A 448 46.13 5.28 -39.84
C THR A 448 46.67 6.40 -40.79
N VAL A 449 46.22 7.64 -40.50
CA VAL A 449 46.77 9.01 -40.79
C VAL A 449 46.30 9.79 -42.05
N ASP A 450 45.32 10.68 -41.80
CA ASP A 450 45.14 12.12 -42.16
C ASP A 450 45.21 12.74 -43.60
N ALA A 451 44.59 13.94 -43.70
CA ALA A 451 44.77 15.06 -44.66
C ALA A 451 44.14 14.95 -46.09
N GLU A 452 43.68 16.01 -46.79
CA GLU A 452 43.44 17.45 -46.47
C GLU A 452 42.58 18.15 -47.59
N GLU A 453 41.96 19.31 -47.28
CA GLU A 453 41.58 20.45 -48.19
C GLU A 453 40.63 20.23 -49.42
N ASN A 454 40.01 21.22 -50.11
CA ASN A 454 39.77 22.70 -50.01
C ASN A 454 38.36 23.03 -50.66
N GLU A 455 37.86 24.18 -51.15
CA GLU A 455 38.30 25.59 -51.41
C GLU A 455 37.06 26.55 -51.57
N VAL A 456 37.21 27.88 -51.36
CA VAL A 456 36.39 29.06 -51.83
C VAL A 456 34.88 29.17 -51.47
N GLY A 457 34.27 30.34 -51.16
CA GLY A 457 34.77 31.71 -50.87
C GLY A 457 33.84 32.89 -51.33
N GLY A 458 33.73 33.96 -50.52
CA GLY A 458 33.12 35.29 -50.85
C GLY A 458 31.59 35.47 -50.63
N GLU A 459 31.00 36.66 -50.42
CA GLU A 459 31.54 38.01 -50.12
C GLU A 459 30.48 38.99 -49.49
N THR A 460 30.76 39.53 -48.29
CA THR A 460 30.64 40.94 -47.80
C THR A 460 29.40 41.89 -47.88
N ILE A 461 29.18 42.60 -46.72
CA ILE A 461 28.85 44.04 -46.49
C ILE A 461 27.37 44.56 -46.42
N GLY A 462 27.15 45.51 -45.48
CA GLY A 462 25.92 46.31 -45.23
C GLY A 462 25.23 45.94 -43.90
N GLU A 463 25.34 46.62 -42.74
CA GLU A 463 25.56 48.04 -42.33
C GLU A 463 24.27 48.88 -42.18
N GLU A 464 24.20 49.67 -41.09
CA GLU A 464 23.11 50.60 -40.66
C GLU A 464 21.73 49.98 -40.27
N THR A 465 20.95 50.49 -39.30
CA THR A 465 21.11 51.60 -38.32
C THR A 465 20.39 51.27 -37.00
N ALA A 466 20.57 52.11 -35.96
CA ALA A 466 19.78 52.09 -34.73
C ALA A 466 19.23 53.48 -34.38
N GLU A 467 18.00 53.55 -33.88
CA GLU A 467 17.29 54.65 -33.18
C GLU A 467 16.35 53.93 -32.17
N GLU A 468 16.15 54.29 -30.89
CA GLU A 468 15.80 55.57 -30.25
C GLU A 468 14.41 56.12 -30.71
N GLU A 469 13.54 56.71 -29.87
CA GLU A 469 13.72 57.36 -28.57
C GLU A 469 12.43 57.38 -27.67
N THR A 470 12.59 57.65 -26.36
CA THR A 470 11.67 58.28 -25.37
C THR A 470 10.14 58.00 -25.25
N VAL A 471 9.77 57.46 -24.06
CA VAL A 471 9.05 58.15 -22.93
C VAL A 471 8.09 59.35 -23.17
N LYS A 472 6.83 59.20 -22.73
CA LYS A 472 5.96 60.11 -21.90
C LYS A 472 4.60 59.42 -21.65
N GLU A 473 3.87 59.50 -20.53
CA GLU A 473 3.64 60.48 -19.44
C GLU A 473 2.41 61.41 -19.64
N SER A 474 1.28 61.00 -19.06
CA SER A 474 0.07 61.75 -18.64
C SER A 474 -0.91 60.70 -18.06
N VAL A 475 -1.43 60.71 -16.82
CA VAL A 475 -1.78 61.75 -15.83
C VAL A 475 -3.04 62.55 -16.22
N ASP A 476 -3.87 62.81 -15.19
CA ASP A 476 -5.19 63.48 -15.14
C ASP A 476 -6.43 62.56 -15.24
N THR A 477 -7.45 62.57 -14.36
CA THR A 477 -7.68 62.94 -12.93
C THR A 477 -9.20 62.95 -12.70
N GLU A 478 -9.65 62.61 -11.49
CA GLU A 478 -10.89 63.12 -10.84
C GLU A 478 -12.27 62.73 -11.46
N GLU A 479 -13.40 62.73 -10.73
CA GLU A 479 -13.75 63.17 -9.35
C GLU A 479 -14.69 62.10 -8.69
N SER A 480 -14.65 61.84 -7.36
CA SER A 480 -15.61 62.24 -6.29
C SER A 480 -17.11 61.81 -6.48
N VAL A 481 -17.97 61.56 -5.47
CA VAL A 481 -18.17 62.13 -4.12
C VAL A 481 -18.78 61.09 -3.12
N ASP A 482 -18.34 61.14 -1.86
CA ASP A 482 -18.99 61.02 -0.50
C ASP A 482 -20.51 60.67 -0.37
N ALA A 483 -21.12 60.26 0.77
CA ALA A 483 -20.79 59.82 2.16
C ALA A 483 -22.08 59.09 2.71
N GLU A 484 -22.31 58.60 3.95
CA GLU A 484 -21.97 58.95 5.35
C GLU A 484 -21.92 57.63 6.18
N GLU A 485 -20.94 57.40 7.06
CA GLU A 485 -20.87 57.81 8.48
C GLU A 485 -22.01 57.29 9.40
N LYS A 486 -21.63 56.42 10.37
CA LYS A 486 -21.88 56.71 11.80
C LYS A 486 -21.00 55.93 12.77
N VAL A 487 -20.70 56.59 13.89
CA VAL A 487 -19.94 56.13 15.06
C VAL A 487 -20.90 56.03 16.25
N ASP A 488 -20.62 55.12 17.19
CA ASP A 488 -20.96 55.30 18.62
C ASP A 488 -19.96 54.51 19.49
N THR A 489 -19.81 54.90 20.76
CA THR A 489 -18.70 54.49 21.66
C THR A 489 -19.14 54.25 23.12
N GLU A 490 -18.18 53.85 23.96
CA GLU A 490 -18.15 53.86 25.45
C GLU A 490 -18.52 52.58 26.24
N ASP A 491 -17.48 52.02 26.89
CA ASP A 491 -17.37 51.69 28.32
C ASP A 491 -18.56 51.16 29.14
N ASN A 492 -18.35 50.04 29.86
CA ASN A 492 -17.98 50.14 31.29
C ASN A 492 -17.33 48.91 31.96
N LYS A 493 -17.10 49.03 33.27
CA LYS A 493 -16.17 48.27 34.14
C LYS A 493 -16.82 47.36 35.21
N VAL A 494 -16.03 46.36 35.63
CA VAL A 494 -15.86 45.83 37.02
C VAL A 494 -17.01 45.05 37.68
N GLY A 495 -16.63 43.93 38.34
CA GLY A 495 -17.42 43.22 39.35
C GLY A 495 -16.67 42.01 39.93
N GLU A 496 -16.19 42.09 41.18
CA GLU A 496 -15.53 41.00 41.92
C GLU A 496 -16.50 40.30 42.91
N THR A 497 -15.99 39.27 43.60
CA THR A 497 -16.57 38.50 44.74
C THR A 497 -17.63 37.44 44.39
N GLY A 498 -17.68 36.27 45.05
CA GLY A 498 -16.72 35.65 45.99
C GLY A 498 -17.39 34.69 47.00
N SER A 499 -16.63 33.69 47.51
CA SER A 499 -16.96 32.78 48.66
C SER A 499 -18.21 31.87 48.56
N GLU A 500 -18.38 30.72 49.24
CA GLU A 500 -17.50 29.77 49.96
C GLU A 500 -18.30 28.46 50.24
N GLU A 501 -17.63 27.31 50.38
CA GLU A 501 -18.02 26.10 51.20
C GLU A 501 -19.38 25.38 50.90
N THR A 502 -19.73 24.16 51.39
CA THR A 502 -19.12 23.12 52.27
C THR A 502 -19.70 21.72 51.95
N GLY A 503 -19.05 20.61 52.39
CA GLY A 503 -19.64 19.25 52.55
C GLY A 503 -19.69 18.36 51.29
N ALA A 504 -19.21 17.10 51.20
CA ALA A 504 -18.74 16.05 52.12
C ALA A 504 -19.79 15.07 52.72
N GLU A 505 -19.34 13.81 52.93
CA GLU A 505 -20.06 12.59 53.39
C GLU A 505 -21.04 12.00 52.35
N ASP A 506 -20.90 10.78 51.82
CA ASP A 506 -20.67 9.40 52.36
C ASP A 506 -21.91 8.72 52.96
N SER A 507 -22.43 7.68 52.28
CA SER A 507 -22.61 6.30 52.84
C SER A 507 -23.37 5.37 51.88
N ASP A 508 -23.07 4.07 51.96
CA ASP A 508 -23.73 2.97 51.24
C ASP A 508 -25.17 2.66 51.74
N ASP A 509 -25.97 1.96 50.92
CA ASP A 509 -26.72 0.76 51.37
C ASP A 509 -27.12 -0.15 50.18
N GLU A 510 -27.38 -1.43 50.43
CA GLU A 510 -27.90 -2.40 49.45
C GLU A 510 -29.45 -2.42 49.38
N GLY A 511 -30.01 -2.94 48.28
CA GLY A 511 -31.48 -3.09 48.19
C GLY A 511 -32.00 -3.77 46.91
N ALA A 512 -31.99 -5.10 46.88
CA ALA A 512 -32.74 -5.87 45.88
C ALA A 512 -34.19 -6.14 46.33
N VAL A 513 -35.16 -6.29 45.39
CA VAL A 513 -36.22 -7.34 45.37
C VAL A 513 -37.30 -7.12 44.28
N SER A 514 -37.57 -8.19 43.52
CA SER A 514 -38.76 -8.59 42.72
C SER A 514 -39.66 -7.61 41.95
N GLU A 515 -39.89 -7.96 40.68
CA GLU A 515 -41.21 -8.13 40.01
C GLU A 515 -42.43 -7.27 40.43
N LYS A 516 -43.04 -6.56 39.47
CA LYS A 516 -44.18 -7.14 38.70
C LYS A 516 -44.61 -6.33 37.47
N SER A 517 -45.36 -7.01 36.61
CA SER A 517 -46.05 -6.51 35.42
C SER A 517 -47.41 -5.88 35.74
N GLU A 518 -47.87 -4.94 34.92
CA GLU A 518 -49.30 -4.77 34.64
C GLU A 518 -49.53 -4.20 33.22
N GLU A 519 -50.61 -4.61 32.57
CA GLU A 519 -51.01 -4.17 31.22
C GLU A 519 -51.93 -2.94 31.28
N SER A 520 -52.17 -2.29 30.13
CA SER A 520 -53.38 -1.49 29.94
C SER A 520 -53.91 -1.62 28.51
N VAL A 521 -55.23 -1.80 28.38
CA VAL A 521 -55.93 -2.09 27.11
C VAL A 521 -57.23 -1.30 27.02
N VAL A 522 -57.41 -0.58 25.90
CA VAL A 522 -58.67 -0.01 25.40
C VAL A 522 -58.47 -0.02 23.86
N SER A 523 -59.16 -0.79 23.01
CA SER A 523 -60.59 -0.75 22.60
C SER A 523 -61.07 0.67 22.22
N GLU A 524 -61.93 0.92 21.24
CA GLU A 524 -62.69 0.18 20.21
C GLU A 524 -62.95 1.22 19.05
N LYS A 525 -63.58 0.99 17.88
CA LYS A 525 -64.52 -0.03 17.37
C LYS A 525 -64.50 -0.06 15.82
N SER A 526 -65.21 -1.01 15.22
CA SER A 526 -65.40 -1.24 13.78
C SER A 526 -66.66 -0.59 13.18
N GLU A 527 -66.75 -0.55 11.84
CA GLU A 527 -68.01 -0.76 11.08
C GLU A 527 -67.70 -1.35 9.69
N GLU A 528 -68.70 -1.96 9.03
CA GLU A 528 -68.54 -2.93 7.93
C GLU A 528 -69.22 -2.48 6.61
N SER A 529 -68.81 -3.05 5.47
CA SER A 529 -69.72 -3.37 4.35
C SER A 529 -69.05 -4.35 3.36
N GLU A 530 -69.79 -5.39 2.97
CA GLU A 530 -69.41 -6.42 1.98
C GLU A 530 -69.81 -6.01 0.55
N ASP A 531 -69.24 -6.65 -0.48
CA ASP A 531 -69.99 -7.34 -1.57
C ASP A 531 -69.10 -7.70 -2.80
N ASP A 532 -69.45 -8.85 -3.39
CA ASP A 532 -68.89 -9.63 -4.52
C ASP A 532 -68.62 -8.85 -5.84
N ASP A 533 -67.81 -9.32 -6.82
CA ASP A 533 -68.09 -10.50 -7.69
C ASP A 533 -66.87 -10.96 -8.54
N GLU A 534 -66.94 -12.16 -9.13
CA GLU A 534 -65.92 -12.73 -10.05
C GLU A 534 -66.09 -12.27 -11.51
N GLY A 535 -64.99 -12.26 -12.30
CA GLY A 535 -65.09 -11.95 -13.74
C GLY A 535 -63.81 -12.13 -14.56
N SER A 536 -63.62 -13.31 -15.16
CA SER A 536 -62.54 -13.55 -16.14
C SER A 536 -62.95 -13.15 -17.57
N VAL A 537 -61.98 -12.75 -18.43
CA VAL A 537 -61.78 -13.21 -19.83
C VAL A 537 -60.65 -12.43 -20.53
N ALA A 538 -60.03 -13.08 -21.53
CA ALA A 538 -58.86 -12.63 -22.28
C ALA A 538 -58.95 -11.29 -23.04
N SER A 539 -57.80 -10.64 -23.21
CA SER A 539 -57.57 -9.58 -24.19
C SER A 539 -57.16 -10.14 -25.57
N GLN A 540 -57.49 -9.40 -26.64
CA GLN A 540 -57.25 -9.80 -28.04
C GLN A 540 -56.07 -9.07 -28.70
N GLN A 541 -55.72 -9.52 -29.90
CA GLN A 541 -54.62 -9.00 -30.72
C GLN A 541 -54.93 -7.63 -31.35
N THR A 542 -53.96 -6.72 -31.30
CA THR A 542 -53.47 -5.96 -32.46
C THR A 542 -51.93 -5.93 -32.34
N ALA A 543 -51.09 -6.28 -33.32
CA ALA A 543 -51.17 -6.25 -34.78
C ALA A 543 -51.05 -4.84 -35.39
N ASP A 544 -49.81 -4.44 -35.66
CA ASP A 544 -49.49 -3.48 -36.71
C ASP A 544 -48.32 -4.02 -37.56
N LYS A 545 -48.17 -3.54 -38.79
CA LYS A 545 -47.18 -3.97 -39.79
C LYS A 545 -46.71 -2.76 -40.61
N THR A 546 -45.39 -2.58 -40.73
CA THR A 546 -44.73 -2.41 -42.05
C THR A 546 -43.20 -2.41 -41.92
N ALA A 547 -42.55 -3.40 -42.54
CA ALA A 547 -41.16 -3.32 -42.99
C ALA A 547 -41.07 -4.17 -44.29
N GLY A 548 -40.49 -3.61 -45.35
CA GLY A 548 -40.49 -4.20 -46.70
C GLY A 548 -39.22 -4.99 -47.01
N GLU A 549 -39.40 -6.14 -47.65
CA GLU A 549 -38.39 -7.13 -48.01
C GLU A 549 -37.26 -6.60 -48.93
N SER A 550 -36.03 -7.09 -48.70
CA SER A 550 -35.14 -7.72 -49.70
C SER A 550 -33.70 -7.82 -49.14
N GLY A 551 -32.93 -8.91 -49.30
CA GLY A 551 -33.21 -10.29 -49.72
C GLY A 551 -31.95 -11.10 -49.33
N GLU A 552 -32.06 -12.21 -48.61
CA GLU A 552 -32.19 -13.60 -49.11
C GLU A 552 -30.89 -14.22 -49.68
N ASP A 553 -30.78 -15.54 -49.44
CA ASP A 553 -29.76 -16.50 -49.91
C ASP A 553 -28.34 -16.48 -49.30
N VAL A 554 -27.73 -17.63 -48.94
CA VAL A 554 -28.27 -18.96 -48.55
C VAL A 554 -27.18 -19.64 -47.69
N ALA A 555 -27.54 -20.53 -46.76
CA ALA A 555 -26.59 -21.38 -46.05
C ALA A 555 -26.69 -22.82 -46.55
N ASP A 556 -25.58 -23.57 -46.63
CA ASP A 556 -25.53 -24.96 -46.15
C ASP A 556 -24.14 -25.64 -46.24
N GLU A 557 -24.09 -26.80 -45.55
CA GLU A 557 -23.20 -27.96 -45.70
C GLU A 557 -21.79 -28.03 -45.06
N GLU A 558 -21.57 -29.21 -44.48
CA GLU A 558 -20.43 -29.74 -43.70
C GLU A 558 -20.18 -31.17 -44.21
N GLU A 559 -18.96 -31.53 -44.62
CA GLU A 559 -18.39 -32.88 -44.37
C GLU A 559 -16.90 -33.00 -44.79
N ALA A 560 -16.29 -34.14 -44.47
CA ALA A 560 -14.84 -34.37 -44.53
C ALA A 560 -14.33 -35.05 -45.82
N GLY A 561 -13.11 -34.70 -46.24
CA GLY A 561 -12.32 -35.43 -47.25
C GLY A 561 -11.28 -36.37 -46.61
N LYS A 562 -11.00 -37.51 -47.23
CA LYS A 562 -10.12 -38.58 -46.70
C LYS A 562 -9.11 -39.14 -47.72
N ASP A 563 -8.08 -39.77 -47.14
CA ASP A 563 -7.17 -40.80 -47.69
C ASP A 563 -6.10 -40.43 -48.75
N GLY A 564 -4.91 -41.01 -48.59
CA GLY A 564 -3.76 -40.82 -49.50
C GLY A 564 -2.38 -41.18 -48.93
N LEU A 565 -2.11 -42.45 -48.59
CA LEU A 565 -0.82 -42.89 -48.01
C LEU A 565 0.26 -43.23 -49.06
N GLN A 566 1.53 -42.88 -48.77
CA GLN A 566 2.73 -43.74 -48.90
C GLN A 566 3.94 -43.05 -48.21
N HIS A 567 4.38 -43.45 -47.01
CA HIS A 567 5.27 -44.59 -46.65
C HIS A 567 6.78 -44.43 -46.97
N GLY A 568 7.56 -44.20 -45.91
CA GLY A 568 9.03 -44.31 -45.85
C GLY A 568 9.50 -44.20 -44.38
N SER A 569 10.26 -45.19 -43.89
CA SER A 569 10.69 -45.32 -42.48
C SER A 569 12.25 -45.27 -42.39
N HIS A 570 12.94 -45.20 -41.24
CA HIS A 570 12.69 -45.73 -39.89
C HIS A 570 13.61 -45.08 -38.82
N PHE A 571 13.14 -44.96 -37.55
CA PHE A 571 13.92 -44.72 -36.30
C PHE A 571 14.76 -43.42 -36.21
N CYS A 572 15.14 -42.89 -35.04
CA CYS A 572 14.92 -43.30 -33.63
C CYS A 572 14.59 -42.07 -32.74
N LYS A 573 13.92 -42.25 -31.60
CA LYS A 573 13.66 -41.18 -30.59
C LYS A 573 14.46 -41.41 -29.31
N LEU A 574 15.02 -40.35 -28.73
CA LEU A 574 15.67 -40.37 -27.41
C LEU A 574 15.20 -39.20 -26.51
N LEU A 575 14.50 -39.60 -25.44
CA LEU A 575 14.43 -39.07 -24.06
C LEU A 575 14.62 -37.55 -23.75
N PRO A 576 13.63 -36.91 -23.09
CA PRO A 576 13.87 -35.74 -22.21
C PRO A 576 14.41 -36.15 -20.81
N PRO A 577 14.91 -35.21 -19.99
CA PRO A 577 15.52 -35.50 -18.69
C PRO A 577 14.55 -35.98 -17.59
N ARG A 578 15.10 -36.58 -16.54
CA ARG A 578 14.36 -37.24 -15.44
C ARG A 578 13.98 -36.27 -14.31
N VAL A 579 12.73 -36.34 -13.87
CA VAL A 579 12.30 -35.90 -12.53
C VAL A 579 12.30 -37.12 -11.59
N LEU A 580 12.82 -36.96 -10.37
CA LEU A 580 12.92 -38.06 -9.39
C LEU A 580 11.75 -38.03 -8.39
N LEU A 581 10.79 -38.95 -8.55
CA LEU A 581 9.62 -39.10 -7.67
C LEU A 581 9.80 -40.30 -6.73
N LEU A 582 10.00 -40.03 -5.43
CA LEU A 582 10.21 -41.03 -4.38
C LEU A 582 8.87 -41.59 -3.87
N TYR A 583 8.46 -42.74 -4.41
CA TYR A 583 7.29 -43.49 -3.94
C TYR A 583 7.65 -44.39 -2.74
N VAL A 584 7.24 -44.01 -1.53
CA VAL A 584 7.35 -44.87 -0.34
C VAL A 584 6.09 -45.73 -0.20
N LYS A 585 6.23 -47.05 -0.37
CA LYS A 585 5.16 -48.01 -0.04
C LYS A 585 5.14 -48.28 1.46
N PHE A 586 4.08 -47.89 2.16
CA PHE A 586 3.73 -48.50 3.44
C PHE A 586 2.91 -49.77 3.21
N SER A 587 3.32 -50.86 3.85
CA SER A 587 2.60 -52.14 3.84
C SER A 587 1.75 -52.26 5.08
N ILE A 588 0.44 -52.47 4.93
CA ILE A 588 -0.46 -52.70 6.06
C ILE A 588 -0.21 -54.10 6.62
N ALA A 589 0.04 -54.18 7.92
CA ALA A 589 0.10 -55.43 8.69
C ALA A 589 -0.87 -55.34 9.87
N SER A 590 -1.72 -56.36 10.03
CA SER A 590 -2.79 -56.41 11.03
C SER A 590 -2.33 -56.99 12.38
N PHE A 591 -3.26 -57.02 13.34
CA PHE A 591 -3.19 -57.57 14.73
C PHE A 591 -2.76 -56.57 15.82
N PRO A 592 -3.25 -56.72 17.07
CA PRO A 592 -4.67 -56.79 17.40
C PRO A 592 -5.06 -55.85 18.57
N ILE A 593 -6.34 -55.46 18.65
CA ILE A 593 -6.85 -54.70 19.79
C ILE A 593 -7.02 -55.62 21.00
N VAL A 594 -6.35 -55.31 22.11
CA VAL A 594 -6.61 -55.91 23.44
C VAL A 594 -7.38 -54.90 24.27
N THR A 595 -8.54 -55.31 24.80
CA THR A 595 -9.36 -54.50 25.69
C THR A 595 -9.02 -54.73 27.16
N THR A 596 -8.90 -53.65 27.92
CA THR A 596 -8.94 -53.64 29.39
C THR A 596 -10.05 -52.69 29.84
N ALA A 597 -10.64 -52.95 31.01
CA ALA A 597 -11.94 -52.38 31.39
C ALA A 597 -11.94 -51.75 32.80
N HIS A 598 -13.05 -51.07 33.11
CA HIS A 598 -13.47 -50.48 34.39
C HIS A 598 -12.87 -49.11 34.79
N PRO A 599 -13.59 -48.29 35.59
CA PRO A 599 -15.06 -48.25 35.78
C PRO A 599 -15.71 -46.84 35.78
N THR A 600 -16.98 -46.84 35.37
CA THR A 600 -18.08 -45.90 35.68
C THR A 600 -17.85 -44.73 36.67
N LEU A 601 -18.35 -43.54 36.29
CA LEU A 601 -19.45 -42.88 37.03
C LEU A 601 -20.26 -41.90 36.15
N ARG A 602 -21.42 -41.47 36.64
CA ARG A 602 -22.53 -40.84 35.88
C ARG A 602 -22.43 -39.31 35.83
N GLY A 603 -23.07 -38.67 34.83
CA GLY A 603 -23.59 -37.31 35.02
C GLY A 603 -24.09 -36.57 33.77
N ALA A 604 -25.35 -36.13 33.82
CA ALA A 604 -25.99 -35.08 32.99
C ALA A 604 -26.12 -35.27 31.46
N SER A 605 -27.24 -34.78 30.94
CA SER A 605 -27.60 -34.68 29.52
C SER A 605 -27.74 -33.21 29.12
N VAL A 606 -27.43 -32.89 27.86
CA VAL A 606 -27.83 -31.64 27.20
C VAL A 606 -28.44 -32.03 25.85
N GLU A 607 -29.62 -31.51 25.53
CA GLU A 607 -30.35 -31.82 24.30
C GLU A 607 -29.84 -30.96 23.13
N THR A 608 -29.70 -31.58 21.97
CA THR A 608 -29.32 -30.90 20.72
C THR A 608 -30.58 -30.44 19.98
N HIS A 609 -30.90 -29.14 20.05
CA HIS A 609 -31.91 -28.58 19.15
C HIS A 609 -31.38 -28.53 17.71
N ARG A 610 -32.14 -29.16 16.81
CA ARG A 610 -31.88 -29.22 15.37
C ARG A 610 -32.68 -28.12 14.69
N TRP A 611 -32.00 -27.27 13.92
CA TRP A 611 -32.66 -26.49 12.88
C TRP A 611 -32.57 -27.28 11.57
N GLU A 612 -33.69 -27.39 10.86
CA GLU A 612 -33.76 -27.93 9.51
C GLU A 612 -33.85 -26.78 8.50
N ALA A 613 -33.52 -27.06 7.23
CA ALA A 613 -33.27 -26.06 6.19
C ALA A 613 -34.47 -25.86 5.25
#